data_AF-A0A4Q3XQU3-F1
#
_entry.id   AF-A0A4Q3XQU3-F1
#
_cell.length_a   1.000
_cell.length_b   1.000
_cell.length_c   1.000
_cell.angle_alpha   90.00
_cell.angle_beta   90.00
_cell.angle_gamma   90.00
#
_symmetry.space_group_name_H-M   'P 1'
#
loop_
_entity.id
_entity.type
_entity.pdbx_description
1 polymer ?
#
loop_
_entity_poly.entity_id
_entity_poly.type
_entity_poly.pdbx_seq_one_letter_code
_entity_poly.pdbx_strand_id
1 'polypeptide(L)'
;MTLHKDQALDRLARIGNVAQFIAWRPDAEGELRQSYSRLIGRDANAEFASIEEAAGALLVASQDGRVNIRSYLPDDPRSREFVYGLTQVEDVLLHMERLAAEGLHLILNETIDVGDGGVSGVAHDAIIEFAPDDTPRAVEKPDIASLPRDMGLAILKHVYGFAPDIPGDARDRVEFSIHPGPRVSRNVRREAIDV
;
A
#
# COMPACT_ATOMS: atom_id res chain seq x y z
N MET A 1 19.19 -7.31 10.08
CA MET A 1 18.65 -5.94 10.00
C MET A 1 17.17 -6.06 9.70
N THR A 2 16.31 -5.48 10.54
CA THR A 2 14.87 -5.41 10.29
C THR A 2 14.63 -4.46 9.11
N LEU A 3 13.84 -4.90 8.14
CA LEU A 3 13.51 -4.09 6.97
C LEU A 3 12.48 -3.04 7.36
N HIS A 4 12.72 -1.75 7.07
CA HIS A 4 11.71 -0.71 7.31
C HIS A 4 10.49 -0.91 6.39
N LYS A 5 9.29 -0.52 6.85
CA LYS A 5 8.03 -0.76 6.13
C LYS A 5 8.02 -0.17 4.72
N ASP A 6 8.52 1.05 4.55
CA ASP A 6 8.63 1.71 3.25
C ASP A 6 9.56 0.96 2.27
N GLN A 7 10.68 0.42 2.77
CA GLN A 7 11.60 -0.39 1.99
C GLN A 7 11.01 -1.76 1.63
N ALA A 8 10.24 -2.36 2.54
CA ALA A 8 9.48 -3.58 2.25
C ALA A 8 8.48 -3.33 1.12
N LEU A 9 7.76 -2.21 1.19
CA LEU A 9 6.79 -1.81 0.18
C LEU A 9 7.45 -1.53 -1.19
N ASP A 10 8.60 -0.83 -1.23
CA ASP A 10 9.38 -0.61 -2.46
C ASP A 10 9.82 -1.94 -3.11
N ARG A 11 10.22 -2.93 -2.30
CA ARG A 11 10.59 -4.26 -2.78
C ARG A 11 9.40 -5.02 -3.33
N LEU A 12 8.27 -5.01 -2.62
CA LEU A 12 7.02 -5.63 -3.09
C LEU A 12 6.57 -5.04 -4.43
N ALA A 13 6.71 -3.73 -4.60
CA ALA A 13 6.39 -3.04 -5.85
C ALA A 13 7.22 -3.48 -7.07
N ARG A 14 8.33 -4.22 -6.88
CA ARG A 14 9.15 -4.77 -7.99
C ARG A 14 8.60 -6.07 -8.54
N ILE A 15 7.87 -6.81 -7.72
CA ILE A 15 7.39 -8.17 -8.02
C ILE A 15 5.87 -8.24 -8.13
N GLY A 16 5.17 -7.22 -7.64
CA GLY A 16 3.72 -7.19 -7.64
C GLY A 16 3.16 -5.77 -7.65
N ASN A 17 1.83 -5.72 -7.64
CA ASN A 17 1.07 -4.49 -7.59
C ASN A 17 0.98 -4.00 -6.15
N VAL A 18 1.26 -2.71 -5.93
CA VAL A 18 1.05 -2.04 -4.65
C VAL A 18 0.25 -0.78 -4.88
N ALA A 19 -0.51 -0.37 -3.86
CA ALA A 19 -1.14 0.95 -3.83
C ALA A 19 -0.10 2.04 -4.11
N GLN A 20 -0.47 3.06 -4.86
CA GLN A 20 0.37 4.23 -5.09
C GLN A 20 0.75 4.85 -3.76
N PHE A 21 2.03 5.16 -3.58
CA PHE A 21 2.52 5.69 -2.33
C PHE A 21 3.76 6.57 -2.51
N ILE A 22 3.96 7.43 -1.52
CA ILE A 22 5.17 8.21 -1.32
C ILE A 22 5.51 8.09 0.17
N ALA A 23 6.78 7.84 0.48
CA ALA A 23 7.24 7.60 1.84
C ALA A 23 8.29 8.63 2.25
N TRP A 24 8.28 9.00 3.53
CA TRP A 24 9.22 9.94 4.13
C TRP A 24 9.75 9.42 5.45
N ARG A 25 10.96 9.87 5.77
CA ARG A 25 11.67 9.59 7.02
C ARG A 25 12.16 10.91 7.61
N PRO A 26 12.02 11.13 8.92
CA PRO A 26 12.71 12.24 9.56
C PRO A 26 14.22 12.02 9.49
N ASP A 27 14.98 13.05 9.16
CA ASP A 27 16.44 13.07 9.31
C ASP A 27 16.86 13.39 10.75
N ALA A 28 18.16 13.56 10.99
CA ALA A 28 18.70 13.78 12.34
C ALA A 28 18.21 15.12 12.95
N GLU A 29 17.85 16.07 12.10
CA GLU A 29 17.29 17.37 12.45
C GLU A 29 15.77 17.35 12.58
N GLY A 30 15.11 16.22 12.25
CA GLY A 30 13.67 16.04 12.31
C GLY A 30 12.94 16.45 11.02
N GLU A 31 13.66 16.83 9.97
CA GLU A 31 13.09 17.22 8.69
C GLU A 31 12.72 15.99 7.86
N LEU A 32 11.57 16.04 7.18
CA LEU A 32 11.13 14.90 6.36
C LEU A 32 11.93 14.82 5.05
N ARG A 33 12.59 13.68 4.85
CA ARG A 33 13.25 13.30 3.60
C ARG A 33 12.47 12.18 2.93
N GLN A 34 12.16 12.36 1.64
CA GLN A 34 11.53 11.32 0.86
C GLN A 34 12.45 10.09 0.80
N SER A 35 11.90 8.91 1.02
CA SER A 35 12.64 7.64 0.97
C SER A 35 12.32 6.81 -0.27
N TYR A 36 11.03 6.61 -0.57
CA TYR A 36 10.57 5.79 -1.69
C TYR A 36 9.29 6.36 -2.29
N SER A 37 9.08 6.13 -3.59
CA SER A 37 7.83 6.50 -4.26
C SER A 37 7.45 5.52 -5.38
N ARG A 38 6.14 5.30 -5.50
CA ARG A 38 5.49 4.53 -6.56
C ARG A 38 4.22 5.28 -6.95
N LEU A 39 4.28 5.99 -8.08
CA LEU A 39 3.18 6.78 -8.60
C LEU A 39 3.01 6.50 -10.10
N ILE A 40 1.77 6.34 -10.56
CA ILE A 40 1.47 6.18 -11.99
C ILE A 40 2.03 7.36 -12.77
N GLY A 41 2.68 7.08 -13.90
CA GLY A 41 3.17 8.12 -14.81
C GLY A 41 4.46 8.82 -14.36
N ARG A 42 5.09 8.36 -13.26
CA ARG A 42 6.42 8.79 -12.84
C ARG A 42 7.35 7.60 -12.66
N ASP A 43 8.65 7.80 -12.85
CA ASP A 43 9.64 6.75 -12.62
C ASP A 43 9.62 6.25 -11.17
N ALA A 44 10.02 4.99 -10.98
CA ALA A 44 10.18 4.39 -9.67
C ALA A 44 11.11 5.25 -8.79
N ASN A 45 10.65 5.64 -7.60
CA ASN A 45 11.38 6.49 -6.65
C ASN A 45 11.71 7.89 -7.19
N ALA A 46 10.92 8.41 -8.14
CA ALA A 46 11.01 9.81 -8.56
C ALA A 46 10.86 10.75 -7.36
N GLU A 47 11.79 11.70 -7.24
CA GLU A 47 11.78 12.73 -6.20
C GLU A 47 10.78 13.84 -6.54
N PHE A 48 10.13 14.35 -5.51
CA PHE A 48 9.28 15.54 -5.60
C PHE A 48 9.99 16.73 -4.97
N ALA A 49 9.73 17.93 -5.47
CA ALA A 49 10.33 19.15 -4.94
C ALA A 49 9.86 19.48 -3.51
N SER A 50 8.63 19.06 -3.17
CA SER A 50 8.03 19.28 -1.85
C SER A 50 6.99 18.20 -1.52
N ILE A 51 6.62 18.12 -0.23
CA ILE A 51 5.49 17.29 0.24
C ILE A 51 4.19 17.76 -0.44
N GLU A 52 4.04 19.06 -0.66
CA GLU A 52 2.88 19.65 -1.33
C GLU A 52 2.75 19.14 -2.78
N GLU A 53 3.85 19.15 -3.56
CA GLU A 53 3.85 18.62 -4.93
C GLU A 53 3.53 17.12 -4.94
N ALA A 54 4.14 16.37 -4.02
CA ALA A 54 3.92 14.93 -3.85
C ALA A 54 2.46 14.61 -3.52
N ALA A 55 1.87 15.31 -2.54
CA ALA A 55 0.49 15.11 -2.11
C ALA A 55 -0.50 15.46 -3.24
N GLY A 56 -0.29 16.59 -3.92
CA GLY A 56 -1.11 16.97 -5.06
C GLY A 56 -1.03 15.95 -6.20
N ALA A 57 0.17 15.48 -6.54
CA ALA A 57 0.36 14.46 -7.56
C ALA A 57 -0.33 13.14 -7.21
N LEU A 58 -0.24 12.69 -5.95
CA LEU A 58 -0.89 11.47 -5.50
C LEU A 58 -2.41 11.59 -5.44
N LEU A 59 -2.96 12.73 -5.00
CA LEU A 59 -4.40 12.99 -5.01
C LEU A 59 -4.98 12.96 -6.43
N VAL A 60 -4.28 13.57 -7.40
CA VAL A 60 -4.69 13.56 -8.81
C VAL A 60 -4.62 12.15 -9.41
N ALA A 61 -3.62 11.35 -9.02
CA ALA A 61 -3.46 9.99 -9.53
C ALA A 61 -4.35 8.97 -8.82
N SER A 62 -4.85 9.28 -7.62
CA SER A 62 -5.74 8.42 -6.83
C SER A 62 -7.10 8.31 -7.51
N GLN A 63 -7.55 7.08 -7.77
CA GLN A 63 -8.84 6.85 -8.43
C GLN A 63 -10.03 7.43 -7.66
N ASP A 64 -9.94 7.41 -6.33
CA ASP A 64 -11.00 7.88 -5.44
C ASP A 64 -10.80 9.33 -4.99
N GLY A 65 -9.76 10.02 -5.50
CA GLY A 65 -9.41 11.40 -5.10
C GLY A 65 -9.09 11.53 -3.60
N ARG A 66 -8.68 10.43 -2.96
CA ARG A 66 -8.43 10.33 -1.52
C ARG A 66 -7.09 9.68 -1.24
N VAL A 67 -6.45 10.11 -0.15
CA VAL A 67 -5.19 9.57 0.35
C VAL A 67 -5.26 9.32 1.86
N ASN A 68 -4.34 8.49 2.35
CA ASN A 68 -4.18 8.19 3.76
C ASN A 68 -2.75 8.45 4.19
N ILE A 69 -2.54 8.78 5.47
CA ILE A 69 -1.22 8.85 6.09
C ILE A 69 -1.09 7.70 7.08
N ARG A 70 -0.11 6.83 6.85
CA ARG A 70 0.30 5.78 7.78
C ARG A 70 1.59 6.21 8.49
N SER A 71 1.61 6.14 9.82
CA SER A 71 2.82 6.42 10.60
C SER A 71 3.36 5.19 11.33
N TYR A 72 4.68 5.10 11.46
CA TYR A 72 5.37 4.00 12.13
C TYR A 72 6.74 4.44 12.69
N LEU A 73 7.29 3.67 13.63
CA LEU A 73 8.67 3.79 14.07
C LEU A 73 9.54 2.75 13.34
N PRO A 74 10.82 3.04 13.05
CA PRO A 74 11.70 2.12 12.33
C PRO A 74 11.88 0.78 13.05
N ASP A 75 11.91 0.81 14.39
CA ASP A 75 12.15 -0.37 15.24
C ASP A 75 10.88 -0.96 15.89
N ASP A 76 9.70 -0.36 15.67
CA ASP A 76 8.42 -0.87 16.20
C ASP A 76 7.54 -1.33 15.02
N PRO A 77 7.24 -2.64 14.90
CA PRO A 77 6.37 -3.13 13.84
C PRO A 77 4.94 -2.58 13.95
N ARG A 78 4.53 -2.02 15.09
CA ARG A 78 3.18 -1.45 15.26
C ARG A 78 3.06 -0.09 14.59
N SER A 79 2.07 0.02 13.71
CA SER A 79 1.61 1.31 13.19
C SER A 79 1.09 2.17 14.34
N ARG A 80 1.35 3.48 14.29
CA ARG A 80 0.98 4.42 15.35
C ARG A 80 -0.39 5.03 15.07
N GLU A 81 -0.40 6.07 14.26
CA GLU A 81 -1.61 6.73 13.83
C GLU A 81 -1.89 6.42 12.36
N PHE A 82 -3.17 6.34 12.03
CA PHE A 82 -3.64 6.18 10.67
C PHE A 82 -4.67 7.27 10.37
N VAL A 83 -4.28 8.23 9.55
CA VAL A 83 -5.17 9.30 9.08
C VAL A 83 -5.78 8.86 7.76
N TYR A 84 -7.10 8.77 7.71
CA TYR A 84 -7.82 8.12 6.61
C TYR A 84 -8.61 9.12 5.76
N GLY A 85 -8.55 8.96 4.43
CA GLY A 85 -9.47 9.59 3.48
C GLY A 85 -9.33 11.10 3.32
N LEU A 86 -8.12 11.63 3.42
CA LEU A 86 -7.83 13.04 3.16
C LEU A 86 -8.05 13.38 1.68
N THR A 87 -8.59 14.58 1.41
CA THR A 87 -8.92 15.06 0.05
C THR A 87 -8.25 16.36 -0.34
N GLN A 88 -7.68 17.09 0.63
CA GLN A 88 -7.03 18.39 0.43
C GLN A 88 -5.55 18.28 0.75
N VAL A 89 -4.72 19.01 -0.01
CA VAL A 89 -3.26 19.01 0.18
C VAL A 89 -2.88 19.65 1.51
N GLU A 90 -3.61 20.69 1.92
CA GLU A 90 -3.40 21.42 3.17
C GLU A 90 -3.59 20.52 4.39
N ASP A 91 -4.60 19.65 4.37
CA ASP A 91 -4.83 18.67 5.43
C ASP A 91 -3.68 17.65 5.49
N VAL A 92 -3.20 17.20 4.32
CA VAL A 92 -2.05 16.29 4.24
C VAL A 92 -0.82 16.92 4.88
N LEU A 93 -0.49 18.17 4.52
CA LEU A 93 0.65 18.90 5.07
C LEU A 93 0.53 19.04 6.59
N LEU A 94 -0.62 19.50 7.09
CA LEU A 94 -0.88 19.67 8.51
C LEU A 94 -0.66 18.37 9.30
N HIS A 95 -1.20 17.26 8.80
CA HIS A 95 -1.05 15.96 9.44
C HIS A 95 0.37 15.41 9.36
N MET A 96 1.05 15.57 8.22
CA MET A 96 2.43 15.11 8.06
C MET A 96 3.40 15.89 8.94
N GLU A 97 3.27 17.21 9.04
CA GLU A 97 4.08 18.05 9.93
C GLU A 97 3.92 17.64 11.40
N ARG A 98 2.68 17.46 11.86
CA ARG A 98 2.41 17.02 13.24
C ARG A 98 3.04 15.65 13.52
N LEU A 99 2.85 14.68 12.63
CA LEU A 99 3.37 13.33 12.83
C LEU A 99 4.90 13.28 12.71
N ALA A 100 5.49 14.12 11.87
CA ALA A 100 6.94 14.27 11.75
C ALA A 100 7.56 14.84 13.03
N ALA A 101 6.90 15.80 13.68
CA ALA A 101 7.34 16.37 14.96
C ALA A 101 7.40 15.33 16.09
N GLU A 102 6.70 14.19 15.94
CA GLU A 102 6.77 13.04 16.84
C GLU A 102 7.91 12.05 16.48
N GLY A 103 8.72 12.36 15.45
CA GLY A 103 9.81 11.53 14.95
C GLY A 103 9.33 10.29 14.18
N LEU A 104 8.11 10.32 13.64
CA LEU A 104 7.52 9.17 12.95
C LEU A 104 7.92 9.11 11.48
N HIS A 105 8.14 7.90 10.98
CA HIS A 105 8.23 7.64 9.55
C HIS A 105 6.82 7.61 8.96
N LEU A 106 6.66 8.16 7.76
CA LEU A 106 5.34 8.39 7.16
C LEU A 106 5.24 7.75 5.78
N ILE A 107 4.07 7.21 5.47
CA ILE A 107 3.70 6.76 4.12
C ILE A 107 2.37 7.42 3.78
N LEU A 108 2.37 8.27 2.75
CA LEU A 108 1.16 8.76 2.11
C LEU A 108 0.80 7.78 1.00
N ASN A 109 -0.38 7.18 1.07
CA ASN A 109 -0.84 6.22 0.07
C ASN A 109 -2.24 6.55 -0.42
N GLU A 110 -2.56 6.17 -1.65
CA GLU A 110 -3.93 6.30 -2.14
C GLU A 110 -4.91 5.51 -1.26
N THR A 111 -6.13 6.02 -1.12
CA THR A 111 -7.22 5.27 -0.54
C THR A 111 -7.77 4.32 -1.59
N ILE A 112 -7.90 3.05 -1.22
CA ILE A 112 -8.60 2.06 -2.01
C ILE A 112 -9.94 1.81 -1.32
N ASP A 113 -11.03 2.07 -2.03
CA ASP A 113 -12.38 1.74 -1.55
C ASP A 113 -12.51 0.23 -1.30
N VAL A 114 -12.82 -0.12 -0.05
CA VAL A 114 -13.06 -1.50 0.35
C VAL A 114 -14.42 -2.01 -0.12
N GLY A 115 -15.38 -1.11 -0.37
CA GLY A 115 -16.75 -1.42 -0.81
C GLY A 115 -16.90 -1.57 -2.32
N ASP A 116 -15.81 -1.69 -3.05
CA ASP A 116 -15.82 -1.76 -4.51
C ASP A 116 -16.09 -3.17 -5.08
N GLY A 117 -16.48 -4.11 -4.21
CA GLY A 117 -16.58 -5.54 -4.52
C GLY A 117 -15.24 -6.28 -4.43
N GLY A 118 -14.21 -5.63 -3.89
CA GLY A 118 -12.92 -6.23 -3.58
C GLY A 118 -12.91 -7.05 -2.29
N VAL A 119 -11.76 -7.66 -2.06
CA VAL A 119 -11.47 -8.47 -0.89
C VAL A 119 -10.04 -8.18 -0.43
N SER A 120 -9.84 -8.10 0.89
CA SER A 120 -8.51 -7.97 1.47
C SER A 120 -8.22 -9.11 2.43
N GLY A 121 -6.94 -9.45 2.57
CA GLY A 121 -6.55 -10.60 3.37
C GLY A 121 -5.07 -10.71 3.65
N VAL A 122 -4.73 -11.81 4.31
CA VAL A 122 -3.37 -12.22 4.61
C VAL A 122 -3.15 -13.63 4.10
N ALA A 123 -2.02 -13.84 3.45
CA ALA A 123 -1.53 -15.15 3.10
C ALA A 123 -0.25 -15.43 3.88
N HIS A 124 -0.21 -16.55 4.61
CA HIS A 124 0.96 -16.98 5.36
C HIS A 124 1.07 -18.50 5.32
N ASP A 125 2.20 -18.99 4.80
CA ASP A 125 2.44 -20.42 4.59
C ASP A 125 1.29 -21.06 3.78
N ALA A 126 0.72 -22.17 4.27
CA ALA A 126 -0.36 -22.91 3.63
C ALA A 126 -1.76 -22.34 3.92
N ILE A 127 -1.86 -21.20 4.60
CA ILE A 127 -3.12 -20.57 5.00
C ILE A 127 -3.32 -19.25 4.28
N ILE A 128 -4.57 -18.99 3.90
CA ILE A 128 -5.03 -17.71 3.40
C ILE A 128 -6.33 -17.32 4.12
N GLU A 129 -6.36 -16.07 4.57
CA GLU A 129 -7.46 -15.48 5.33
C GLU A 129 -7.88 -14.20 4.64
N PHE A 130 -9.18 -14.00 4.44
CA PHE A 130 -9.65 -12.80 3.76
C PHE A 130 -11.10 -12.46 4.09
N ALA A 131 -11.44 -11.19 3.95
CA ALA A 131 -12.79 -10.66 4.14
C ALA A 131 -13.14 -9.64 3.04
N PRO A 132 -14.37 -9.66 2.51
CA PRO A 132 -14.89 -8.58 1.68
C PRO A 132 -15.09 -7.32 2.52
N ASP A 133 -15.14 -6.15 1.87
CA ASP A 133 -15.52 -4.87 2.48
C ASP A 133 -14.64 -4.45 3.69
N ASP A 134 -13.42 -4.95 3.76
CA ASP A 134 -12.49 -4.69 4.86
C ASP A 134 -11.03 -4.59 4.36
N THR A 135 -10.15 -4.20 5.28
CA THR A 135 -8.70 -4.12 5.08
C THR A 135 -8.02 -5.45 5.42
N PRO A 136 -6.74 -5.67 5.05
CA PRO A 136 -6.02 -6.88 5.44
C PRO A 136 -5.98 -7.14 6.96
N ARG A 137 -6.21 -6.12 7.79
CA ARG A 137 -6.31 -6.25 9.25
C ARG A 137 -7.59 -6.95 9.72
N ALA A 138 -8.53 -7.25 8.82
CA ALA A 138 -9.71 -8.04 9.13
C ALA A 138 -9.34 -9.35 9.83
N VAL A 139 -8.22 -9.98 9.44
CA VAL A 139 -7.70 -11.23 10.02
C VAL A 139 -7.40 -11.15 11.53
N GLU A 140 -7.31 -9.95 12.10
CA GLU A 140 -7.16 -9.74 13.55
C GLU A 140 -8.50 -9.88 14.31
N LYS A 141 -9.64 -9.88 13.60
CA LYS A 141 -10.98 -10.00 14.16
C LYS A 141 -11.38 -11.49 14.31
N PRO A 142 -12.26 -11.82 15.26
CA PRO A 142 -12.85 -13.16 15.30
C PRO A 142 -13.68 -13.44 14.04
N ASP A 143 -13.90 -14.73 13.75
CA ASP A 143 -14.80 -15.23 12.70
C ASP A 143 -14.39 -14.94 11.24
N ILE A 144 -13.10 -14.74 10.98
CA ILE A 144 -12.57 -14.66 9.63
C ILE A 144 -12.40 -16.05 9.02
N ALA A 145 -12.80 -16.19 7.75
CA ALA A 145 -12.60 -17.41 7.00
C ALA A 145 -11.09 -17.69 6.84
N SER A 146 -10.64 -18.82 7.38
CA SER A 146 -9.26 -19.30 7.30
C SER A 146 -9.22 -20.60 6.52
N LEU A 147 -8.57 -20.57 5.36
CA LEU A 147 -8.66 -21.63 4.35
C LEU A 147 -7.27 -22.16 3.98
N PRO A 148 -7.16 -23.45 3.57
CA PRO A 148 -6.02 -23.89 2.79
C PRO A 148 -5.78 -22.96 1.60
N ARG A 149 -4.53 -22.60 1.38
CA ARG A 149 -4.13 -21.57 0.42
C ARG A 149 -4.61 -21.87 -0.99
N ASP A 150 -4.45 -23.10 -1.44
CA ASP A 150 -4.92 -23.57 -2.75
C ASP A 150 -6.44 -23.41 -2.93
N MET A 151 -7.20 -23.72 -1.89
CA MET A 151 -8.66 -23.55 -1.88
C MET A 151 -9.05 -22.07 -1.90
N GLY A 152 -8.42 -21.22 -1.09
CA GLY A 152 -8.70 -19.78 -1.11
C GLY A 152 -8.35 -19.13 -2.45
N LEU A 153 -7.20 -19.48 -3.05
CA LEU A 153 -6.83 -19.02 -4.39
C LEU A 153 -7.82 -19.49 -5.47
N ALA A 154 -8.35 -20.71 -5.36
CA ALA A 154 -9.37 -21.22 -6.27
C ALA A 154 -10.69 -20.44 -6.16
N ILE A 155 -11.12 -20.09 -4.95
CA ILE A 155 -12.31 -19.25 -4.71
C ILE A 155 -12.10 -17.86 -5.32
N LEU A 156 -10.97 -17.21 -5.03
CA LEU A 156 -10.64 -15.89 -5.55
C LEU A 156 -10.61 -15.89 -7.09
N LYS A 157 -10.03 -16.93 -7.70
CA LYS A 157 -10.05 -17.10 -9.16
C LYS A 157 -11.45 -17.22 -9.73
N HIS A 158 -12.33 -17.94 -9.04
CA HIS A 158 -13.71 -18.12 -9.47
C HIS A 158 -14.50 -16.81 -9.40
N VAL A 159 -14.35 -16.04 -8.32
CA VAL A 159 -15.07 -14.78 -8.08
C VAL A 159 -14.59 -13.67 -9.03
N TYR A 160 -13.27 -13.48 -9.15
CA TYR A 160 -12.70 -12.36 -9.91
C TYR A 160 -12.38 -12.70 -11.38
N GLY A 161 -12.49 -13.98 -11.77
CA GLY A 161 -12.23 -14.42 -13.15
C GLY A 161 -10.75 -14.50 -13.53
N PHE A 162 -9.82 -14.24 -12.61
CA PHE A 162 -8.37 -14.36 -12.82
C PHE A 162 -7.68 -14.96 -11.59
N ALA A 163 -6.59 -15.68 -11.80
CA ALA A 163 -5.79 -16.22 -10.69
C ALA A 163 -4.95 -15.09 -10.08
N PRO A 164 -5.16 -14.71 -8.80
CA PRO A 164 -4.37 -13.66 -8.18
C PRO A 164 -2.95 -14.15 -7.92
N ASP A 165 -1.97 -13.32 -8.25
CA ASP A 165 -0.55 -13.59 -8.01
C ASP A 165 -0.17 -13.13 -6.60
N ILE A 166 -0.53 -13.95 -5.60
CA ILE A 166 -0.20 -13.71 -4.19
C ILE A 166 1.06 -14.52 -3.85
N PRO A 167 2.19 -13.86 -3.50
CA PRO A 167 3.45 -14.53 -3.19
C PRO A 167 3.30 -15.61 -2.12
N GLY A 168 3.87 -16.79 -2.37
CA GLY A 168 3.65 -18.02 -1.60
C GLY A 168 4.82 -18.48 -0.74
N ASP A 169 5.85 -17.65 -0.54
CA ASP A 169 7.02 -18.08 0.21
C ASP A 169 6.68 -18.25 1.70
N ALA A 170 6.91 -19.47 2.22
CA ALA A 170 6.47 -19.97 3.53
C ALA A 170 6.97 -19.19 4.76
N ARG A 171 7.79 -18.14 4.59
CA ARG A 171 8.36 -17.37 5.70
C ARG A 171 7.72 -16.00 5.89
N ASP A 172 7.06 -15.46 4.88
CA ASP A 172 6.57 -14.09 4.92
C ASP A 172 5.05 -14.05 5.05
N ARG A 173 4.56 -13.19 5.96
CA ARG A 173 3.14 -12.87 6.08
C ARG A 173 2.83 -11.77 5.07
N VAL A 174 2.06 -12.08 4.03
CA VAL A 174 1.76 -11.15 2.95
C VAL A 174 0.34 -10.63 3.10
N GLU A 175 0.20 -9.32 3.29
CA GLU A 175 -1.07 -8.61 3.18
C GLU A 175 -1.38 -8.35 1.69
N PHE A 176 -2.59 -8.64 1.25
CA PHE A 176 -3.03 -8.44 -0.13
C PHE A 176 -4.44 -7.85 -0.19
N SER A 177 -4.74 -7.21 -1.32
CA SER A 177 -6.09 -6.80 -1.70
C SER A 177 -6.32 -7.11 -3.18
N ILE A 178 -7.52 -7.59 -3.52
CA ILE A 178 -7.97 -7.91 -4.88
C ILE A 178 -9.22 -7.09 -5.14
N HIS A 179 -9.28 -6.46 -6.31
CA HIS A 179 -10.38 -5.56 -6.69
C HIS A 179 -10.91 -5.90 -8.10
N PRO A 180 -12.20 -5.67 -8.41
CA PRO A 180 -12.78 -5.99 -9.71
C PRO A 180 -12.21 -5.17 -10.88
N GLY A 181 -11.73 -3.95 -10.59
CA GLY A 181 -11.10 -3.06 -11.56
C GLY A 181 -9.56 -3.02 -11.43
N PRO A 182 -8.84 -2.58 -12.48
CA PRO A 182 -7.41 -2.31 -12.37
C PRO A 182 -7.16 -1.14 -11.41
N ARG A 183 -6.40 -1.36 -10.33
CA ARG A 183 -6.22 -0.41 -9.22
C ARG A 183 -4.80 0.09 -8.95
N VAL A 184 -3.85 -0.04 -9.88
CA VAL A 184 -2.42 0.22 -9.55
C VAL A 184 -1.54 0.68 -10.70
N SER A 185 -0.41 1.28 -10.31
CA SER A 185 0.73 1.57 -11.20
C SER A 185 1.40 0.29 -11.70
N ARG A 186 1.20 -0.02 -12.98
CA ARG A 186 2.25 -0.68 -13.76
C ARG A 186 3.01 0.40 -14.52
N ASN A 187 4.20 0.73 -14.05
CA ASN A 187 5.22 1.31 -14.91
C ASN A 187 5.78 0.22 -15.84
N VAL A 188 4.93 -0.27 -16.75
CA VAL A 188 5.41 -0.98 -17.92
C VAL A 188 4.60 -0.45 -19.09
N ARG A 189 5.16 0.55 -19.78
CA ARG A 189 5.03 0.57 -21.23
C ARG A 189 5.54 -0.79 -21.71
N ARG A 190 4.64 -1.74 -21.95
CA ARG A 190 4.88 -2.69 -23.03
C ARG A 190 4.54 -1.94 -24.30
N GLU A 191 5.49 -1.10 -24.73
CA GLU A 191 5.67 -0.94 -26.17
C GLU A 191 6.01 -2.35 -26.65
N ALA A 192 5.04 -3.02 -27.28
CA ALA A 192 5.38 -4.07 -28.21
C ALA A 192 6.18 -3.39 -29.32
N ILE A 193 7.50 -3.42 -29.18
CA ILE A 193 8.40 -3.29 -30.31
C ILE A 193 8.20 -4.60 -31.08
N ASP A 194 7.74 -4.46 -32.33
CA ASP A 194 7.70 -5.53 -33.31
C ASP A 194 9.01 -6.33 -33.31
N VAL A 195 8.89 -7.65 -33.17
CA VAL A 195 9.71 -8.65 -33.88
C VAL A 195 8.85 -9.87 -34.16
#